data_AF-A0A0M6ZY50-F1
#
_entry.id   AF-A0A0M6ZY50-F1
#
_cell.length_a   1.000
_cell.length_b   1.000
_cell.length_c   1.000
_cell.angle_alpha   90.00
_cell.angle_beta   90.00
_cell.angle_gamma   90.00
#
_symmetry.space_group_name_H-M   'P 1'
#
loop_
_entity.id
_entity.type
_entity.pdbx_description
1 polymer ?
#
loop_
_entity_poly.entity_id
_entity_poly.type
_entity_poly.pdbx_seq_one_letter_code
_entity_poly.pdbx_strand_id
1 'polypeptide(L)'
;MRLTAPSQATGSSVFHERTISAAQPNATPNDAAIAAPGFSLDTETAEESDWRAAENWVPAAELRSALVLQDRRSAQARAALQTVTGRDRREQLCALEAMEQFGAHAEGFRPDRLVPYALKNTIQRGLELYAPAGVLRSQGNWYEVAYRCLLNEAGDRVMDFQFVLGPPIPGNLWDDLGLAAVH
;
A
#
# COMPACT_ATOMS: atom_id res chain seq x y z
N MET A 1 -35.74 32.22 51.75
CA MET A 1 -35.91 33.54 51.10
C MET A 1 -36.04 33.31 49.59
N ARG A 2 -37.28 33.43 49.08
CA ARG A 2 -37.78 33.80 47.71
C ARG A 2 -37.13 33.15 46.47
N LEU A 3 -37.82 32.29 45.69
CA LEU A 3 -38.87 32.52 44.66
C LEU A 3 -38.39 33.22 43.36
N THR A 4 -38.82 32.67 42.21
CA THR A 4 -39.24 33.31 40.92
C THR A 4 -38.38 33.05 39.65
N ALA A 5 -38.98 32.42 38.64
CA ALA A 5 -38.78 32.65 37.18
C ALA A 5 -39.92 33.57 36.66
N PRO A 6 -40.03 34.11 35.41
CA PRO A 6 -39.37 33.83 34.10
C PRO A 6 -39.15 35.09 33.16
N SER A 7 -39.08 34.88 31.82
CA SER A 7 -39.38 35.81 30.68
C SER A 7 -38.22 36.67 30.12
N GLN A 8 -37.98 36.95 28.81
CA GLN A 8 -38.66 36.94 27.48
C GLN A 8 -37.57 36.71 26.37
N ALA A 9 -37.84 36.07 25.21
CA ALA A 9 -38.20 36.63 23.87
C ALA A 9 -37.21 37.72 23.34
N THR A 10 -36.76 37.82 22.08
CA THR A 10 -37.24 37.47 20.72
C THR A 10 -36.08 37.73 19.73
N GLY A 11 -36.00 37.01 18.61
CA GLY A 11 -35.08 37.35 17.51
C GLY A 11 -35.36 36.54 16.25
N SER A 12 -36.35 37.00 15.48
CA SER A 12 -36.76 36.44 14.19
C SER A 12 -35.82 36.79 13.03
N SER A 13 -36.02 36.08 11.92
CA SER A 13 -35.92 36.58 10.52
C SER A 13 -34.52 36.59 9.89
N VAL A 14 -34.25 36.17 8.65
CA VAL A 14 -35.07 35.72 7.50
C VAL A 14 -34.17 34.83 6.63
N PHE A 15 -34.67 33.67 6.18
CA PHE A 15 -34.15 32.95 5.01
C PHE A 15 -34.62 33.67 3.75
N HIS A 16 -33.70 34.22 2.95
CA HIS A 16 -34.00 34.70 1.61
C HIS A 16 -33.47 33.70 0.58
N GLU A 17 -34.39 32.92 0.02
CA GLU A 17 -34.26 32.33 -1.32
C GLU A 17 -34.10 33.45 -2.36
N ARG A 18 -33.15 33.28 -3.28
CA ARG A 18 -33.15 33.97 -4.58
C ARG A 18 -32.70 33.02 -5.68
N THR A 19 -33.70 32.42 -6.30
CA THR A 19 -33.97 32.30 -7.74
C THR A 19 -32.80 32.62 -8.69
N ILE A 20 -32.41 31.61 -9.47
CA ILE A 20 -31.57 31.72 -10.67
C ILE A 20 -32.48 32.15 -11.83
N SER A 21 -32.14 33.25 -12.53
CA SER A 21 -32.78 33.66 -13.78
C SER A 21 -31.72 34.04 -14.81
N ALA A 22 -31.83 33.44 -15.99
CA ALA A 22 -30.94 33.57 -17.13
C ALA A 22 -31.09 34.91 -17.87
N ALA A 23 -30.00 35.39 -18.49
CA ALA A 23 -29.91 35.86 -19.88
C ALA A 23 -28.64 36.73 -20.10
N GLN A 24 -27.84 36.40 -21.13
CA GLN A 24 -26.79 37.26 -21.72
C GLN A 24 -27.41 38.14 -22.84
N PRO A 25 -26.74 39.21 -23.34
CA PRO A 25 -25.88 39.03 -24.53
C PRO A 25 -24.69 40.01 -24.73
N ASN A 26 -23.69 39.48 -25.46
CA ASN A 26 -22.79 40.06 -26.48
C ASN A 26 -21.90 41.29 -26.24
N ALA A 27 -20.59 41.08 -26.44
CA ALA A 27 -19.68 42.00 -27.13
C ALA A 27 -18.55 41.23 -27.84
N THR A 28 -18.21 41.67 -29.06
CA THR A 28 -17.03 41.33 -29.89
C THR A 28 -16.62 42.61 -30.66
N PRO A 29 -15.43 42.76 -31.29
CA PRO A 29 -14.23 41.89 -31.36
C PRO A 29 -12.86 42.62 -31.20
N ASN A 30 -11.78 41.82 -31.22
CA ASN A 30 -10.37 42.12 -31.60
C ASN A 30 -9.50 42.96 -30.64
N ASP A 31 -8.20 42.73 -30.42
CA ASP A 31 -7.13 42.05 -31.20
C ASP A 31 -6.01 41.55 -30.25
N ALA A 32 -5.09 40.76 -30.84
CA ALA A 32 -3.71 40.49 -30.43
C ALA A 32 -3.42 39.18 -29.67
N ALA A 33 -2.92 38.23 -30.46
CA ALA A 33 -2.24 37.02 -30.05
C ALA A 33 -0.94 37.32 -29.28
N ILE A 34 -0.71 36.58 -28.20
CA ILE A 34 0.62 36.08 -27.85
C ILE A 34 0.48 34.58 -27.62
N ALA A 35 0.89 33.80 -28.62
CA ALA A 35 1.06 32.37 -28.49
C ALA A 35 2.24 32.11 -27.55
N ALA A 36 1.95 31.60 -26.35
CA ALA A 36 2.95 30.88 -25.59
C ALA A 36 3.07 29.47 -26.20
N PRO A 37 4.29 28.96 -26.45
CA PRO A 37 4.45 27.59 -26.92
C PRO A 37 3.87 26.67 -25.86
N GLY A 38 2.95 25.81 -26.28
CA GLY A 38 2.46 24.73 -25.45
C GLY A 38 3.67 23.97 -24.92
N PHE A 39 3.85 23.99 -23.61
CA PHE A 39 4.64 22.97 -22.96
C PHE A 39 3.81 21.69 -23.11
N SER A 40 3.98 21.03 -24.25
CA SER A 40 3.67 19.61 -24.34
C SER A 40 4.62 18.97 -23.34
N LEU A 41 4.17 18.87 -22.09
CA LEU A 41 4.53 17.74 -21.26
C LEU A 41 3.99 16.56 -22.03
N ASP A 42 4.85 16.05 -22.89
CA ASP A 42 4.85 14.65 -23.25
C ASP A 42 4.86 13.93 -21.90
N THR A 43 3.64 13.68 -21.42
CA THR A 43 3.36 12.81 -20.31
C THR A 43 3.68 11.46 -20.90
N GLU A 44 4.97 11.16 -20.92
CA GLU A 44 5.47 9.81 -20.99
C GLU A 44 4.93 9.15 -19.73
N THR A 45 3.70 8.68 -19.92
CA THR A 45 2.98 7.83 -19.01
C THR A 45 3.94 6.67 -18.88
N ALA A 46 4.69 6.61 -17.77
CA ALA A 46 5.45 5.42 -17.44
C ALA A 46 4.45 4.29 -17.61
N GLU A 47 4.62 3.50 -18.68
CA GLU A 47 3.70 2.43 -19.02
C GLU A 47 3.56 1.61 -17.74
N GLU A 48 2.34 1.55 -17.20
CA GLU A 48 2.03 0.80 -16.01
C GLU A 48 2.28 -0.68 -16.38
N SER A 49 3.52 -1.11 -16.19
CA SER A 49 3.96 -2.47 -16.45
C SER A 49 2.98 -3.38 -15.72
N ASP A 50 2.29 -4.25 -16.45
CA ASP A 50 1.45 -5.28 -15.83
C ASP A 50 2.33 -6.41 -15.30
N TRP A 51 3.34 -6.06 -14.50
CA TRP A 51 4.23 -7.00 -13.82
C TRP A 51 3.43 -7.94 -12.90
N ARG A 52 2.18 -7.62 -12.57
CA ARG A 52 1.25 -8.47 -11.80
C ARG A 52 0.33 -9.35 -12.66
N ALA A 53 0.49 -9.37 -13.99
CA ALA A 53 -0.23 -10.25 -14.89
C ALA A 53 -0.14 -11.72 -14.43
N ALA A 54 -1.18 -12.50 -14.68
CA ALA A 54 -1.33 -13.84 -14.11
C ALA A 54 -0.16 -14.78 -14.43
N GLU A 55 0.43 -14.64 -15.62
CA GLU A 55 1.59 -15.39 -16.09
C GLU A 55 2.89 -15.12 -15.33
N ASN A 56 2.99 -13.98 -14.64
CA ASN A 56 4.20 -13.57 -13.90
C ASN A 56 4.20 -14.08 -12.45
N TRP A 57 3.09 -14.65 -11.98
CA TRP A 57 3.01 -15.21 -10.63
C TRP A 57 3.80 -16.51 -10.53
N VAL A 58 4.73 -16.54 -9.59
CA VAL A 58 5.58 -17.69 -9.30
C VAL A 58 4.99 -18.42 -8.08
N PRO A 59 4.52 -19.67 -8.23
CA PRO A 59 4.16 -20.50 -7.09
C PRO A 59 5.43 -20.96 -6.37
N ALA A 60 5.38 -21.00 -5.04
CA ALA A 60 6.47 -21.51 -4.23
C ALA A 60 6.59 -23.04 -4.40
N ALA A 61 7.74 -23.51 -4.89
CA ALA A 61 8.02 -24.94 -4.99
C ALA A 61 8.25 -25.60 -3.62
N GLU A 62 8.71 -24.83 -2.64
CA GLU A 62 8.95 -25.24 -1.27
C GLU A 62 8.64 -24.08 -0.33
N LEU A 63 7.97 -24.34 0.79
CA LEU A 63 7.65 -23.34 1.80
C LEU A 63 8.79 -23.21 2.81
N ARG A 64 9.26 -21.99 3.05
CA ARG A 64 10.56 -21.72 3.68
C ARG A 64 10.46 -21.23 5.12
N SER A 65 9.37 -20.54 5.49
CA SER A 65 9.17 -19.96 6.81
C SER A 65 9.31 -20.99 7.94
N ALA A 66 8.76 -22.20 7.74
CA ALA A 66 8.90 -23.28 8.71
C ALA A 66 10.36 -23.71 8.92
N LEU A 67 11.15 -23.79 7.85
CA LEU A 67 12.57 -24.15 7.92
C LEU A 67 13.38 -23.07 8.64
N VAL A 68 13.14 -21.80 8.31
CA VAL A 68 13.78 -20.66 8.98
C VAL A 68 13.46 -20.64 10.45
N LEU A 69 12.19 -20.86 10.81
CA LEU A 69 11.77 -20.89 12.21
C LEU A 69 12.29 -22.12 12.96
N GLN A 70 12.58 -23.24 12.30
CA GLN A 70 13.18 -24.40 12.95
C GLN A 70 14.66 -24.18 13.32
N ASP A 71 15.38 -23.33 12.59
CA ASP A 71 16.78 -22.99 12.89
C ASP A 71 16.94 -22.45 14.32
N ARG A 72 17.97 -22.93 15.03
CA ARG A 72 18.26 -22.49 16.41
C ARG A 72 18.60 -21.01 16.49
N ARG A 73 19.19 -20.44 15.43
CA ARG A 73 19.51 -19.01 15.32
C ARG A 73 18.24 -18.13 15.31
N SER A 74 17.10 -18.68 14.90
CA SER A 74 15.81 -18.00 14.85
C SER A 74 15.02 -18.07 16.16
N ALA A 75 15.66 -18.43 17.28
CA ALA A 75 14.98 -18.55 18.57
C ALA A 75 14.24 -17.27 18.99
N GLN A 76 14.84 -16.10 18.77
CA GLN A 76 14.20 -14.82 19.07
C GLN A 76 12.98 -14.55 18.17
N ALA A 77 13.09 -14.81 16.87
CA ALA A 77 11.98 -14.64 15.92
C ALA A 77 10.80 -15.56 16.27
N ARG A 78 11.08 -16.83 16.60
CA ARG A 78 10.06 -17.76 17.11
C ARG A 78 9.37 -17.23 18.36
N ALA A 79 10.12 -16.75 19.34
CA ALA A 79 9.57 -16.21 20.58
C ALA A 79 8.71 -14.96 20.31
N ALA A 80 9.16 -14.06 19.43
CA ALA A 80 8.40 -12.88 19.04
C ALA A 80 7.07 -13.25 18.36
N LEU A 81 7.05 -14.24 17.47
CA LEU A 81 5.80 -14.70 16.84
C LEU A 81 4.79 -15.28 17.85
N GLN A 82 5.25 -15.81 18.99
CA GLN A 82 4.37 -16.30 20.05
C GLN A 82 3.72 -15.17 20.85
N THR A 83 4.33 -13.97 20.88
CA THR A 83 3.77 -12.81 21.58
C THR A 83 2.77 -12.02 20.73
N VAL A 84 2.74 -12.27 19.42
CA VAL A 84 1.82 -11.61 18.48
C VAL A 84 0.58 -12.48 18.30
N THR A 85 -0.61 -11.87 18.21
CA THR A 85 -1.88 -12.61 18.16
C THR A 85 -2.61 -12.43 16.84
N GLY A 86 -3.48 -13.40 16.52
CA GLY A 86 -4.48 -13.27 15.45
C GLY A 86 -3.91 -12.88 14.10
N ARG A 87 -4.36 -11.74 13.57
CA ARG A 87 -4.00 -11.22 12.24
C ARG A 87 -2.52 -10.87 12.15
N ASP A 88 -1.98 -10.20 13.15
CA ASP A 88 -0.61 -9.70 13.08
C ASP A 88 0.39 -10.86 13.03
N ARG A 89 0.11 -11.97 13.74
CA ARG A 89 0.97 -13.17 13.67
C ARG A 89 0.99 -13.76 12.26
N ARG A 90 -0.16 -13.78 11.59
CA ARG A 90 -0.30 -14.26 10.21
C ARG A 90 0.45 -13.36 9.24
N GLU A 91 0.33 -12.03 9.40
CA GLU A 91 1.08 -11.06 8.61
C GLU A 91 2.58 -11.24 8.75
N GLN A 92 3.09 -11.39 9.98
CA GLN A 92 4.51 -11.61 10.22
C GLN A 92 5.02 -12.93 9.63
N LEU A 93 4.25 -14.01 9.76
CA LEU A 93 4.61 -15.31 9.19
C LEU A 93 4.63 -15.27 7.66
N CYS A 94 3.63 -14.65 7.03
CA CYS A 94 3.60 -14.48 5.57
C CYS A 94 4.69 -13.52 5.08
N ALA A 95 5.05 -12.49 5.85
CA ALA A 95 6.17 -11.60 5.53
C ALA A 95 7.51 -12.34 5.60
N LEU A 96 7.70 -13.23 6.58
CA LEU A 96 8.87 -14.11 6.66
C LEU A 96 8.96 -15.03 5.44
N GLU A 97 7.86 -15.70 5.08
CA GLU A 97 7.79 -16.53 3.88
C GLU A 97 8.16 -15.73 2.63
N ALA A 98 7.59 -14.53 2.46
CA ALA A 98 7.85 -13.67 1.31
C ALA A 98 9.34 -13.36 1.15
N MET A 99 10.01 -12.88 2.22
CA MET A 99 11.44 -12.54 2.15
C MET A 99 12.30 -13.74 1.73
N GLU A 100 12.00 -14.94 2.22
CA GLU A 100 12.72 -16.16 1.85
C GLU A 100 12.45 -16.58 0.40
N GLN A 101 11.21 -16.45 -0.07
CA GLN A 101 10.86 -16.75 -1.46
C GLN A 101 11.56 -15.81 -2.43
N PHE A 102 11.53 -14.50 -2.18
CA PHE A 102 12.23 -13.52 -3.02
C PHE A 102 13.74 -13.69 -3.00
N GLY A 103 14.33 -14.03 -1.85
CA GLY A 103 15.76 -14.31 -1.75
C GLY A 103 16.19 -15.57 -2.50
N ALA A 104 15.32 -16.59 -2.56
CA ALA A 104 15.59 -17.82 -3.30
C ALA A 104 15.31 -17.71 -4.81
N HIS A 105 14.44 -16.77 -5.21
CA HIS A 105 13.96 -16.67 -6.59
C HIS A 105 15.02 -16.16 -7.58
N ALA A 106 15.82 -15.19 -7.19
CA ALA A 106 16.76 -14.51 -8.09
C ALA A 106 18.17 -14.43 -7.50
N GLU A 107 19.17 -14.76 -8.32
CA GLU A 107 20.58 -14.68 -7.90
C GLU A 107 20.95 -13.24 -7.51
N GLY A 108 21.67 -13.11 -6.39
CA GLY A 108 22.05 -11.81 -5.83
C GLY A 108 20.96 -11.14 -5.01
N PHE A 109 19.70 -11.57 -5.09
CA PHE A 109 18.64 -10.97 -4.29
C PHE A 109 18.81 -11.36 -2.80
N ARG A 110 18.99 -10.37 -1.94
CA ARG A 110 19.17 -10.54 -0.49
C ARG A 110 18.23 -9.62 0.26
N PRO A 111 16.95 -10.03 0.40
CA PRO A 111 15.98 -9.24 1.12
C PRO A 111 16.40 -8.94 2.56
N ASP A 112 16.33 -7.69 2.96
CA ASP A 112 16.62 -7.26 4.34
C ASP A 112 15.47 -6.49 5.00
N ARG A 113 14.47 -6.07 4.20
CA ARG A 113 13.28 -5.38 4.67
C ARG A 113 12.11 -5.59 3.72
N LEU A 114 10.95 -5.85 4.29
CA LEU A 114 9.67 -5.92 3.57
C LEU A 114 8.67 -5.00 4.26
N VAL A 115 7.96 -4.19 3.48
CA VAL A 115 6.85 -3.34 3.93
C VAL A 115 5.60 -3.75 3.14
N PRO A 116 4.82 -4.73 3.62
CA PRO A 116 3.72 -5.34 2.86
C PRO A 116 2.59 -4.40 2.45
N TYR A 117 2.44 -3.31 3.19
CA TYR A 117 1.34 -2.34 3.06
C TYR A 117 1.83 -0.97 2.55
N ALA A 118 3.05 -0.89 2.01
CA ALA A 118 3.67 0.38 1.62
C ALA A 118 2.88 1.14 0.55
N LEU A 119 2.39 0.46 -0.49
CA LEU A 119 1.64 1.11 -1.57
C LEU A 119 0.13 0.83 -1.48
N LYS A 120 -0.25 -0.37 -1.03
CA LYS A 120 -1.64 -0.75 -0.80
C LYS A 120 -1.76 -1.66 0.43
N ASN A 121 -2.82 -1.48 1.22
CA ASN A 121 -3.09 -2.31 2.39
C ASN A 121 -3.17 -3.80 2.05
N THR A 122 -2.69 -4.63 2.98
CA THR A 122 -2.92 -6.08 2.96
C THR A 122 -4.40 -6.38 3.13
N ILE A 123 -4.86 -7.45 2.48
CA ILE A 123 -6.22 -7.95 2.55
C ILE A 123 -6.16 -9.34 3.17
N GLN A 124 -6.89 -9.56 4.25
CA GLN A 124 -6.96 -10.86 4.89
C GLN A 124 -8.41 -11.37 4.90
N ARG A 125 -8.63 -12.58 4.35
CA ARG A 125 -9.94 -13.23 4.26
C ARG A 125 -9.81 -14.68 4.71
N GLY A 126 -10.39 -15.02 5.85
CA GLY A 126 -10.22 -16.34 6.44
C GLY A 126 -8.74 -16.65 6.71
N LEU A 127 -8.22 -17.66 6.02
CA LEU A 127 -6.82 -18.13 6.13
C LEU A 127 -5.89 -17.54 5.05
N GLU A 128 -6.43 -16.75 4.13
CA GLU A 128 -5.65 -16.11 3.07
C GLU A 128 -5.26 -14.69 3.47
N LEU A 129 -4.00 -14.37 3.19
CA LEU A 129 -3.46 -13.03 3.20
C LEU A 129 -2.97 -12.68 1.79
N TYR A 130 -3.39 -11.51 1.31
CA TYR A 130 -2.97 -10.95 0.04
C TYR A 130 -2.32 -9.59 0.25
N ALA A 131 -1.08 -9.43 -0.19
CA ALA A 131 -0.39 -8.15 -0.28
C ALA A 131 -0.38 -7.70 -1.75
N PRO A 132 -1.29 -6.80 -2.17
CA PRO A 132 -1.44 -6.40 -3.57
C PRO A 132 -0.32 -5.49 -4.09
N ALA A 133 0.31 -4.72 -3.21
CA ALA A 133 1.42 -3.83 -3.54
C ALA A 133 2.22 -3.49 -2.27
N GLY A 134 3.16 -4.36 -1.95
CA GLY A 134 4.17 -4.13 -0.93
C GLY A 134 5.48 -3.68 -1.54
N VAL A 135 6.45 -3.37 -0.68
CA VAL A 135 7.79 -2.96 -1.11
C VAL A 135 8.85 -3.80 -0.39
N LEU A 136 9.80 -4.33 -1.16
CA LEU A 136 10.89 -5.17 -0.68
C LEU A 136 12.23 -4.51 -0.94
N ARG A 137 13.09 -4.44 0.07
CA ARG A 137 14.47 -3.96 -0.07
C ARG A 137 15.40 -5.13 -0.24
N SER A 138 16.31 -5.01 -1.20
CA SER A 138 17.35 -5.98 -1.47
C SER A 138 18.60 -5.24 -1.95
N GLN A 139 19.73 -5.47 -1.28
CA GLN A 139 21.01 -4.83 -1.60
C GLN A 139 20.94 -3.29 -1.72
N GLY A 140 20.16 -2.64 -0.85
CA GLY A 140 20.02 -1.19 -0.83
C GLY A 140 19.03 -0.61 -1.85
N ASN A 141 18.45 -1.43 -2.73
CA ASN A 141 17.42 -1.00 -3.68
C ASN A 141 16.04 -1.48 -3.22
N TRP A 142 15.01 -0.70 -3.55
CA TRP A 142 13.62 -1.01 -3.25
C TRP A 142 12.91 -1.50 -4.50
N TYR A 143 12.04 -2.50 -4.36
CA TYR A 143 11.27 -3.12 -5.44
C TYR A 143 9.81 -3.24 -5.04
N GLU A 144 8.90 -3.03 -5.99
CA GLU A 144 7.51 -3.41 -5.79
C GLU A 144 7.37 -4.93 -5.75
N VAL A 145 6.46 -5.42 -4.91
CA VAL A 145 6.17 -6.85 -4.78
C VAL A 145 4.69 -7.07 -4.53
N ALA A 146 4.18 -8.21 -4.98
CA ALA A 146 2.88 -8.71 -4.57
C ALA A 146 2.98 -10.19 -4.20
N TYR A 147 2.17 -10.63 -3.24
CA TYR A 147 2.15 -12.03 -2.84
C TYR A 147 0.81 -12.45 -2.24
N ARG A 148 0.50 -13.74 -2.36
CA ARG A 148 -0.60 -14.43 -1.69
C ARG A 148 -0.03 -15.51 -0.79
N CYS A 149 -0.58 -15.62 0.41
CA CYS A 149 -0.14 -16.53 1.44
C CYS A 149 -1.38 -17.21 2.02
N LEU A 150 -1.46 -18.53 1.88
CA LEU A 150 -2.48 -19.34 2.52
C LEU A 150 -1.89 -19.95 3.79
N LEU A 151 -2.64 -19.91 4.89
CA LEU A 151 -2.23 -20.48 6.16
C LEU A 151 -3.08 -21.69 6.53
N ASN A 152 -2.60 -22.49 7.47
CA ASN A 152 -3.39 -23.54 8.10
C ASN A 152 -4.47 -22.95 9.03
N GLU A 153 -5.39 -23.80 9.51
CA GLU A 153 -6.49 -23.39 10.40
C GLU A 153 -6.02 -22.68 11.68
N ALA A 154 -4.87 -23.07 12.23
CA ALA A 154 -4.27 -22.45 13.40
C ALA A 154 -3.63 -21.07 13.12
N GLY A 155 -3.44 -20.73 11.84
CA GLY A 155 -2.78 -19.49 11.41
C GLY A 155 -1.32 -19.40 11.88
N ASP A 156 -0.63 -20.53 11.96
CA ASP A 156 0.74 -20.64 12.46
C ASP A 156 1.69 -21.37 11.50
N ARG A 157 1.19 -21.81 10.34
CA ARG A 157 1.97 -22.42 9.26
C ARG A 157 1.45 -21.98 7.91
N VAL A 158 2.36 -21.60 7.01
CA VAL A 158 2.05 -21.37 5.59
C VAL A 158 1.78 -22.71 4.92
N MET A 159 0.73 -22.77 4.11
CA MET A 159 0.28 -23.94 3.38
C MET A 159 0.41 -23.80 1.87
N ASP A 160 0.34 -22.57 1.37
CA ASP A 160 0.58 -22.23 -0.03
C ASP A 160 1.09 -20.80 -0.13
N PHE A 161 1.90 -20.53 -1.14
CA PHE A 161 2.46 -19.21 -1.38
C PHE A 161 2.73 -18.98 -2.86
N GLN A 162 2.38 -17.79 -3.33
CA GLN A 162 2.75 -17.33 -4.66
C GLN A 162 3.09 -15.85 -4.62
N PHE A 163 4.03 -15.44 -5.45
CA PHE A 163 4.55 -14.08 -5.46
C PHE A 163 4.88 -13.62 -6.85
N VAL A 164 5.08 -12.31 -6.97
CA VAL A 164 5.59 -11.70 -8.17
C VAL A 164 6.47 -10.51 -7.79
N LEU A 165 7.64 -10.44 -8.44
CA LEU A 165 8.61 -9.37 -8.27
C LEU A 165 8.35 -8.30 -9.32
N GLY A 166 8.12 -7.08 -8.86
CA GLY A 166 7.87 -5.92 -9.70
C GLY A 166 9.15 -5.12 -10.00
N PRO A 167 8.98 -3.94 -10.62
CA PRO A 167 10.09 -3.07 -10.96
C PRO A 167 10.77 -2.47 -9.71
N PRO A 168 12.02 -2.00 -9.85
CA PRO A 168 12.65 -1.17 -8.83
C PRO A 168 11.90 0.15 -8.65
N ILE A 169 11.83 0.64 -7.43
CA ILE A 169 11.22 1.93 -7.09
C ILE A 169 12.27 3.03 -7.27
N PRO A 170 12.01 4.05 -8.11
CA PRO A 170 12.90 5.19 -8.30
C PRO A 170 13.27 5.88 -6.98
N GLY A 171 14.56 6.21 -6.82
CA GLY A 171 15.11 6.81 -5.59
C GLY A 171 14.44 8.12 -5.17
N ASN A 172 13.96 8.90 -6.13
CA ASN A 172 13.24 10.15 -5.88
C ASN A 172 11.85 9.95 -5.25
N LEU A 173 11.33 8.72 -5.20
CA LEU A 173 10.05 8.40 -4.55
C LEU A 173 10.23 7.86 -3.12
N TRP A 174 11.46 7.60 -2.69
CA TRP A 174 11.71 6.88 -1.44
C TRP A 174 11.24 7.66 -0.21
N ASP A 175 11.55 8.96 -0.14
CA ASP A 175 11.16 9.80 0.99
C ASP A 175 9.63 9.91 1.12
N ASP A 176 8.93 10.10 0.01
CA ASP A 176 7.46 10.18 -0.03
C ASP A 176 6.78 8.88 0.41
N LEU A 177 7.44 7.75 0.16
CA LEU A 177 6.97 6.41 0.55
C LEU A 177 7.51 5.95 1.92
N GLY A 178 8.29 6.78 2.62
CA GLY A 178 8.91 6.43 3.91
C GLY A 178 9.95 5.31 3.82
N LEU A 179 10.57 5.14 2.66
CA LEU A 179 11.55 4.10 2.36
C LEU A 179 12.98 4.60 2.64
N ALA A 180 13.54 4.26 3.80
CA ALA A 180 14.90 4.71 4.14
C ALA A 180 15.96 4.16 3.16
N ALA A 181 16.87 5.03 2.70
CA ALA A 181 17.99 4.64 1.84
C ALA A 181 19.00 3.73 2.57
N VAL A 182 19.23 3.94 3.86
CA VAL A 182 20.19 3.19 4.70
C VAL A 182 19.72 3.18 6.16
N HIS A 183 19.87 2.05 6.86
CA HIS A 183 20.08 1.93 8.30
C HIS A 183 21.28 1.01 8.52
#